data_AF-A0A2S9DHN0-F1
#
_entry.id   AF-A0A2S9DHN0-F1
#
_cell.length_a   1.000
_cell.length_b   1.000
_cell.length_c   1.000
_cell.angle_alpha   90.00
_cell.angle_beta   90.00
_cell.angle_gamma   90.00
#
_symmetry.space_group_name_H-M   'P 1'
#
loop_
_entity.id
_entity.type
_entity.pdbx_description
1 polymer ?
#
loop_
_entity_poly.entity_id
_entity_poly.type
_entity_poly.pdbx_seq_one_letter_code
_entity_poly.pdbx_strand_id
1 'polypeptide(L)'
;MTGSGTVKDSRSPAQIAATQTYNTAKGLRVAADNPFRKDNRIRARQAFDGGTLGPQDQQWQFRELQTLAANDAFAWVVSTSMNYGKSPAFKKKCRQAAKSLLNWLLDFPGETWDERWFASGLDEAPKTGLDELSKRLRLRRQLISLGMTSLVRARLVRPSYEWLFSAQQWQNSRGAGTFLDVAEPEQTARMRALPQYRAAHELVRRNAENAIARILVRTGKRIGQLTGEDILAYSHTARMNQRHAKEHLAWELLVALGPLAGELPTLRAAWHANVANRRHTVETLVGRYGIPESGVRKLLIDYLEELKPNMDYSSLEGLAYRLVRLFWAEVLAINPAQENLRLTPQVAAEWRERVKVTLEGLPRRETDSTYFAVRALYRDLAEWSHEQPERWAVWVAPIPLPRADSKAASKQRRQVVARMQQRTRALTPLLPAFMRSAEDLREKGAKLLERALSATHGEVFTVDGVTYRRHDPPVRTKIDVRVRTWAEVLAADDEATPPVPVGKRADITAVEADGFWGWAVAATFKETGCGSKSYSNSRSCPCIIMWLRPPTP
;
A
#
# COMPACT_ATOMS: atom_id res chain seq x y z
N MET A 1 21.79 35.03 48.02
CA MET A 1 22.17 33.60 48.07
C MET A 1 20.89 32.78 48.03
N THR A 2 20.42 32.38 46.84
CA THR A 2 19.24 31.52 46.68
C THR A 2 19.72 30.18 46.16
N GLY A 3 19.75 29.18 47.05
CA GLY A 3 20.20 27.84 46.76
C GLY A 3 19.26 27.14 45.79
N SER A 4 19.74 26.87 44.58
CA SER A 4 19.15 25.93 43.63
C SER A 4 19.26 24.53 44.22
N GLY A 5 18.18 24.03 44.82
CA GLY A 5 18.04 22.62 45.17
C GLY A 5 18.11 21.77 43.91
N THR A 6 19.27 21.17 43.67
CA THR A 6 19.43 20.13 42.65
C THR A 6 18.62 18.91 43.09
N VAL A 7 17.46 18.72 42.46
CA VAL A 7 16.71 17.48 42.54
C VAL A 7 17.65 16.36 42.08
N LYS A 8 18.20 15.61 43.03
CA LYS A 8 19.01 14.43 42.75
C LYS A 8 18.12 13.41 42.06
N ASP A 9 18.38 13.22 40.77
CA ASP A 9 17.80 12.15 39.98
C ASP A 9 18.04 10.80 40.68
N SER A 10 16.97 10.14 41.12
CA SER A 10 17.01 8.90 41.93
C SER A 10 17.41 7.66 41.11
N ARG A 11 17.62 7.82 39.80
CA ARG A 11 18.04 6.76 38.89
C ARG A 11 19.52 6.43 39.06
N SER A 12 19.88 5.15 38.96
CA SER A 12 21.27 4.73 39.00
C SER A 12 22.08 5.31 37.81
N PRO A 13 23.40 5.44 37.92
CA PRO A 13 24.24 5.91 36.80
C PRO A 13 24.02 5.13 35.50
N ALA A 14 23.73 3.82 35.60
CA ALA A 14 23.38 2.98 34.46
C ALA A 14 21.99 3.33 33.87
N GLN A 15 21.00 3.65 34.70
CA GLN A 15 19.67 4.08 34.25
C GLN A 15 19.68 5.49 33.64
N ILE A 16 20.50 6.40 34.16
CA ILE A 16 20.71 7.73 33.59
C ILE A 16 21.39 7.61 32.22
N ALA A 17 22.45 6.81 32.13
CA ALA A 17 23.12 6.51 30.87
C ALA A 17 22.19 5.83 29.87
N ALA A 18 21.36 4.86 30.31
CA ALA A 18 20.36 4.21 29.48
C ALA A 18 19.29 5.21 28.97
N THR A 19 18.82 6.12 29.83
CA THR A 19 17.83 7.15 29.46
C THR A 19 18.42 8.18 28.48
N GLN A 20 19.65 8.64 28.70
CA GLN A 20 20.34 9.55 27.78
C GLN A 20 20.65 8.85 26.45
N THR A 21 21.03 7.58 26.49
CA THR A 21 21.25 6.76 25.30
C THR A 21 19.94 6.45 24.57
N TYR A 22 18.85 6.26 25.30
CA TYR A 22 17.49 6.14 24.77
C TYR A 22 17.08 7.41 24.04
N ASN A 23 17.22 8.57 24.68
CA ASN A 23 16.85 9.88 24.10
C ASN A 23 17.71 10.22 22.89
N THR A 24 19.00 9.89 22.93
CA THR A 24 19.94 10.12 21.82
C THR A 24 19.66 9.15 20.66
N ALA A 25 19.42 7.87 20.94
CA ALA A 25 19.04 6.89 19.92
C ALA A 25 17.65 7.19 19.33
N LYS A 26 16.69 7.64 20.13
CA LYS A 26 15.37 8.10 19.68
C LYS A 26 15.51 9.34 18.80
N GLY A 27 16.27 10.35 19.22
CA GLY A 27 16.55 11.55 18.43
C GLY A 27 17.25 11.24 17.09
N LEU A 28 18.24 10.35 17.10
CA LEU A 28 18.92 9.89 15.89
C LEU A 28 18.00 9.03 14.99
N ARG A 29 17.13 8.18 15.55
CA ARG A 29 16.19 7.33 14.78
C ARG A 29 15.06 8.11 14.14
N VAL A 30 14.46 9.05 14.88
CA VAL A 30 13.49 10.04 14.37
C VAL A 30 14.13 10.91 13.28
N ALA A 31 15.43 11.16 13.35
CA ALA A 31 16.21 11.84 12.31
C ALA A 31 16.75 10.94 11.18
N ALA A 32 16.86 9.61 11.36
CA ALA A 32 17.53 8.69 10.43
C ALA A 32 16.58 8.02 9.44
N ASP A 33 15.34 7.74 9.82
CA ASP A 33 14.24 7.50 8.86
C ASP A 33 13.50 8.82 8.60
N ASN A 34 14.28 9.87 8.40
CA ASN A 34 13.78 11.15 7.93
C ASN A 34 12.83 10.86 6.74
N PRO A 35 11.56 11.31 6.79
CA PRO A 35 10.72 11.27 5.59
C PRO A 35 11.49 11.85 4.41
N PHE A 36 12.33 12.86 4.63
CA PHE A 36 13.20 13.45 3.62
C PHE A 36 14.40 12.53 3.25
N ARG A 37 14.51 12.20 1.96
CA ARG A 37 15.70 11.59 1.33
C ARG A 37 16.94 12.49 1.49
N LYS A 38 18.11 11.98 1.10
CA LYS A 38 19.35 12.78 0.95
C LYS A 38 19.22 13.97 -0.01
N ASP A 39 18.19 13.98 -0.87
CA ASP A 39 17.81 15.08 -1.77
C ASP A 39 16.72 16.00 -1.17
N ASN A 40 16.45 15.90 0.13
CA ASN A 40 15.42 16.62 0.87
C ASN A 40 13.96 16.38 0.42
N ARG A 41 13.65 15.24 -0.23
CA ARG A 41 12.27 14.88 -0.66
C ARG A 41 11.59 13.85 0.24
N ILE A 42 10.31 14.06 0.60
CA ILE A 42 9.55 13.15 1.48
C ILE A 42 9.19 11.82 0.82
N ARG A 43 9.78 10.73 1.29
CA ARG A 43 9.39 9.34 1.08
C ARG A 43 8.07 9.05 1.79
N ALA A 44 7.11 8.50 1.06
CA ALA A 44 5.92 7.91 1.69
C ALA A 44 6.35 6.74 2.59
N ARG A 45 5.93 6.77 3.86
CA ARG A 45 5.98 5.60 4.74
C ARG A 45 5.19 4.46 4.09
N GLN A 46 5.62 3.22 4.33
CA GLN A 46 4.96 2.03 3.76
C GLN A 46 3.61 1.71 4.45
N ALA A 47 3.36 2.31 5.61
CA ALA A 47 2.28 2.18 6.56
C ALA A 47 2.44 3.27 7.64
N PHE A 48 1.35 3.64 8.31
CA PHE A 48 1.34 4.71 9.32
C PHE A 48 1.48 4.21 10.76
N ASP A 49 1.34 2.91 10.99
CA ASP A 49 1.33 2.31 12.33
C ASP A 49 2.73 2.11 12.96
N GLY A 50 3.78 2.58 12.28
CA GLY A 50 5.14 2.59 12.82
C GLY A 50 5.23 3.59 13.97
N GLY A 51 5.52 3.10 15.17
CA GLY A 51 5.39 3.86 16.42
C GLY A 51 4.01 3.74 17.07
N THR A 52 3.27 2.67 16.77
CA THR A 52 2.04 2.32 17.50
C THR A 52 2.18 0.93 18.09
N LEU A 53 1.85 0.79 19.39
CA LEU A 53 1.75 -0.53 20.02
C LEU A 53 0.74 -1.41 19.28
N GLY A 54 0.96 -2.73 19.29
CA GLY A 54 -0.01 -3.68 18.75
C GLY A 54 -1.35 -3.58 19.48
N PRO A 55 -2.46 -4.05 18.88
CA PRO A 55 -3.75 -4.14 19.55
C PRO A 55 -3.61 -4.84 20.91
N GLN A 56 -4.09 -4.21 21.98
CA GLN A 56 -3.99 -4.73 23.36
C GLN A 56 -5.21 -5.58 23.74
N ASP A 57 -5.86 -6.20 22.76
CA ASP A 57 -7.09 -6.97 22.94
C ASP A 57 -6.91 -8.10 23.97
N GLN A 58 -7.97 -8.39 24.73
CA GLN A 58 -7.99 -9.45 25.75
C GLN A 58 -7.82 -10.87 25.16
N GLN A 59 -7.98 -11.04 23.84
CA GLN A 59 -7.89 -12.33 23.16
C GLN A 59 -6.44 -12.75 22.82
N TRP A 60 -5.46 -12.08 23.40
CA TRP A 60 -4.06 -12.36 23.14
C TRP A 60 -3.54 -13.60 23.87
N GLN A 61 -3.44 -14.70 23.13
CA GLN A 61 -3.02 -15.99 23.68
C GLN A 61 -1.57 -16.02 24.18
N PHE A 62 -0.71 -15.10 23.73
CA PHE A 62 0.71 -15.06 24.10
C PHE A 62 1.04 -13.98 25.13
N ARG A 63 0.03 -13.45 25.83
CA ARG A 63 0.21 -12.38 26.83
C ARG A 63 1.16 -12.79 27.94
N GLU A 64 1.13 -14.05 28.36
CA GLU A 64 2.01 -14.60 29.40
C GLU A 64 3.49 -14.53 29.02
N LEU A 65 3.82 -14.52 27.72
CA LEU A 65 5.21 -14.41 27.27
C LEU A 65 5.80 -13.02 27.52
N GLN A 66 4.97 -12.00 27.67
CA GLN A 66 5.42 -10.61 27.71
C GLN A 66 6.15 -10.21 28.96
N THR A 67 5.83 -10.86 30.07
CA THR A 67 6.39 -10.56 31.38
C THR A 67 7.48 -11.57 31.75
N LEU A 68 7.86 -12.47 30.83
CA LEU A 68 8.93 -13.44 31.05
C LEU A 68 10.25 -12.72 31.35
N ALA A 69 10.98 -13.24 32.34
CA ALA A 69 12.34 -12.83 32.59
C ALA A 69 13.23 -13.12 31.36
N ALA A 70 14.32 -12.38 31.22
CA ALA A 70 15.18 -12.44 30.03
C ALA A 70 15.71 -13.85 29.72
N ASN A 71 16.01 -14.65 30.74
CA ASN A 71 16.48 -16.02 30.57
C ASN A 71 15.37 -16.95 30.03
N ASP A 72 14.14 -16.81 30.53
CA ASP A 72 12.99 -17.61 30.10
C ASP A 72 12.51 -17.18 28.71
N ALA A 73 12.48 -15.88 28.45
CA ALA A 73 12.22 -15.33 27.11
C ALA A 73 13.27 -15.83 26.10
N PHE A 74 14.54 -15.90 26.49
CA PHE A 74 15.60 -16.46 25.67
C PHE A 74 15.38 -17.95 25.42
N ALA A 75 15.12 -18.74 26.46
CA ALA A 75 14.83 -20.18 26.34
C ALA A 75 13.63 -20.45 25.41
N TRP A 76 12.57 -19.65 25.54
CA TRP A 76 11.40 -19.69 24.68
C TRP A 76 11.74 -19.42 23.21
N VAL A 77 12.49 -18.36 22.92
CA VAL A 77 12.92 -18.03 21.55
C VAL A 77 13.79 -19.15 20.97
N VAL A 78 14.69 -19.72 21.77
CA VAL A 78 15.54 -20.83 21.34
C VAL A 78 14.71 -22.06 20.99
N SER A 79 13.79 -22.48 21.87
CA SER A 79 12.93 -23.64 21.63
C SER A 79 12.09 -23.46 20.36
N THR A 80 11.45 -22.30 20.19
CA THR A 80 10.63 -21.99 19.01
C THR A 80 11.46 -21.99 17.72
N SER A 81 12.69 -21.45 17.77
CA SER A 81 13.58 -21.41 16.60
C SER A 81 13.98 -22.80 16.09
N MET A 82 13.93 -23.83 16.95
CA MET A 82 14.29 -25.20 16.57
C MET A 82 13.32 -25.82 15.56
N ASN A 83 12.06 -25.38 15.59
CA ASN A 83 10.96 -25.91 14.76
C ASN A 83 11.08 -25.53 13.27
N TYR A 84 11.98 -24.62 12.92
CA TYR A 84 12.11 -24.09 11.55
C TYR A 84 13.10 -24.85 10.65
N GLY A 85 13.58 -26.02 11.07
CA GLY A 85 14.34 -26.97 10.22
C GLY A 85 15.69 -26.45 9.70
N LYS A 86 16.34 -25.50 10.38
CA LYS A 86 17.60 -24.87 9.92
C LYS A 86 18.86 -25.60 10.41
N SER A 87 19.97 -25.44 9.69
CA SER A 87 21.26 -26.07 10.02
C SER A 87 21.77 -25.70 11.43
N PRO A 88 22.57 -26.56 12.10
CA PRO A 88 23.11 -26.28 13.43
C PRO A 88 23.88 -24.95 13.52
N ALA A 89 24.66 -24.62 12.48
CA ALA A 89 25.37 -23.35 12.39
C ALA A 89 24.43 -22.13 12.33
N PHE A 90 23.30 -22.25 11.62
CA PHE A 90 22.27 -21.22 11.58
C PHE A 90 21.56 -21.06 12.93
N LYS A 91 21.25 -22.18 13.61
CA LYS A 91 20.68 -22.17 14.97
C LYS A 91 21.62 -21.48 15.96
N LYS A 92 22.93 -21.76 15.93
CA LYS A 92 23.94 -21.09 16.77
C LYS A 92 23.94 -19.56 16.57
N LYS A 93 23.90 -19.11 15.32
CA LYS A 93 23.81 -17.68 14.96
C LYS A 93 22.51 -17.03 15.46
N CYS A 94 21.37 -17.70 15.31
CA CYS A 94 20.09 -17.20 15.81
C CYS A 94 20.08 -17.05 17.34
N ARG A 95 20.62 -18.05 18.07
CA ARG A 95 20.76 -17.99 19.53
C ARG A 95 21.62 -16.81 19.97
N GLN A 96 22.78 -16.61 19.37
CA GLN A 96 23.65 -15.48 19.68
C GLN A 96 22.93 -14.15 19.43
N ALA A 97 22.29 -14.00 18.27
CA ALA A 97 21.57 -12.79 17.90
C ALA A 97 20.38 -12.49 18.82
N ALA A 98 19.59 -13.50 19.14
CA ALA A 98 18.43 -13.37 20.04
C ALA A 98 18.87 -12.95 21.45
N LYS A 99 19.93 -13.56 22.00
CA LYS A 99 20.46 -13.18 23.32
C LYS A 99 20.93 -11.71 23.35
N SER A 100 21.69 -11.29 22.34
CA SER A 100 22.15 -9.91 22.24
C SER A 100 21.00 -8.91 22.12
N LEU A 101 19.94 -9.25 21.39
CA LEU A 101 18.76 -8.39 21.24
C LEU A 101 17.92 -8.30 22.51
N LEU A 102 17.69 -9.42 23.20
CA LEU A 102 16.93 -9.42 24.45
C LEU A 102 17.66 -8.61 25.53
N ASN A 103 18.96 -8.81 25.69
CA ASN A 103 19.77 -8.03 26.62
C ASN A 103 19.71 -6.53 26.30
N TRP A 104 19.76 -6.17 25.01
CA TRP A 104 19.64 -4.79 24.58
C TRP A 104 18.24 -4.21 24.85
N LEU A 105 17.17 -4.99 24.69
CA LEU A 105 15.80 -4.55 24.99
C LEU A 105 15.56 -4.31 26.48
N LEU A 106 16.33 -4.93 27.38
CA LEU A 106 16.24 -4.68 28.83
C LEU A 106 16.65 -3.25 29.22
N ASP A 107 17.47 -2.58 28.40
CA ASP A 107 17.89 -1.20 28.62
C ASP A 107 16.74 -0.19 28.41
N PHE A 108 15.60 -0.63 27.87
CA PHE A 108 14.45 0.21 27.56
C PHE A 108 13.36 0.08 28.63
N PRO A 109 12.64 1.18 28.95
CA PRO A 109 11.53 1.13 29.90
C PRO A 109 10.37 0.27 29.34
N GLY A 110 9.63 -0.38 30.24
CA GLY A 110 8.48 -1.22 29.91
C GLY A 110 8.40 -2.46 30.82
N GLU A 111 7.19 -2.83 31.22
CA GLU A 111 6.92 -4.07 31.95
C GLU A 111 6.84 -5.27 31.00
N THR A 112 6.44 -5.02 29.75
CA THR A 112 6.30 -6.04 28.70
C THR A 112 7.41 -5.98 27.65
N TRP A 113 7.70 -7.11 26.99
CA TRP A 113 8.61 -7.14 25.83
C TRP A 113 8.15 -6.25 24.67
N ASP A 114 6.83 -6.13 24.47
CA ASP A 114 6.25 -5.21 23.49
C ASP A 114 6.46 -3.73 23.86
N GLU A 115 6.27 -3.35 25.13
CA GLU A 115 6.57 -1.99 25.59
C GLU A 115 8.05 -1.68 25.42
N ARG A 116 8.94 -2.63 25.74
CA ARG A 116 10.40 -2.46 25.53
C ARG A 116 10.75 -2.35 24.06
N TRP A 117 10.12 -3.15 23.20
CA TRP A 117 10.26 -3.05 21.74
C TRP A 117 9.78 -1.69 21.23
N PHE A 118 8.61 -1.25 21.67
CA PHE A 118 8.03 0.04 21.32
C PHE A 118 8.90 1.20 21.79
N ALA A 119 9.28 1.20 23.06
CA ALA A 119 10.17 2.19 23.65
C ALA A 119 11.50 2.24 22.89
N SER A 120 11.99 1.10 22.38
CA SER A 120 13.20 1.08 21.56
C SER A 120 13.13 1.96 20.30
N GLY A 121 11.94 2.28 19.78
CA GLY A 121 11.81 3.09 18.58
C GLY A 121 12.22 2.35 17.29
N LEU A 122 12.43 1.03 17.35
CA LEU A 122 12.69 0.22 16.15
C LEU A 122 11.51 0.21 15.17
N ASP A 123 10.29 0.33 15.67
CA ASP A 123 9.08 0.45 14.84
C ASP A 123 8.98 1.80 14.12
N GLU A 124 9.59 2.84 14.66
CA GLU A 124 9.58 4.19 14.07
C GLU A 124 10.60 4.30 12.93
N ALA A 125 11.72 3.59 13.01
CA ALA A 125 12.79 3.58 12.01
C ALA A 125 13.09 2.19 11.40
N PRO A 126 12.13 1.58 10.68
CA PRO A 126 12.27 0.19 10.24
C PRO A 126 13.29 -0.04 9.12
N LYS A 127 13.80 1.01 8.46
CA LYS A 127 14.83 0.86 7.42
C LYS A 127 16.24 1.11 7.95
N THR A 128 16.42 2.18 8.71
CA THR A 128 17.72 2.60 9.24
C THR A 128 18.03 2.06 10.64
N GLY A 129 17.00 1.72 11.43
CA GLY A 129 17.16 1.20 12.78
C GLY A 129 17.98 -0.09 12.85
N LEU A 130 17.91 -0.94 11.82
CA LEU A 130 18.73 -2.15 11.72
C LEU A 130 20.23 -1.84 11.56
N ASP A 131 20.60 -0.79 10.80
CA ASP A 131 21.99 -0.44 10.54
C ASP A 131 22.63 0.21 11.77
N GLU A 132 21.89 1.05 12.48
CA GLU A 132 22.33 1.59 13.77
C GLU A 132 22.48 0.51 14.84
N LEU A 133 21.51 -0.40 14.92
CA LEU A 133 21.58 -1.52 15.86
C LEU A 133 22.77 -2.43 15.55
N SER A 134 23.11 -2.61 14.27
CA SER A 134 24.32 -3.31 13.80
C SER A 134 25.59 -2.68 14.32
N LYS A 135 25.72 -1.34 14.21
CA LYS A 135 26.87 -0.61 14.74
C LYS A 135 26.95 -0.70 16.27
N ARG A 136 25.81 -0.52 16.96
CA ARG A 136 25.74 -0.49 18.43
C ARG A 136 26.06 -1.84 19.05
N LEU A 137 25.46 -2.91 18.55
CA LEU A 137 25.72 -4.28 19.05
C LEU A 137 27.02 -4.87 18.51
N ARG A 138 27.71 -4.18 17.59
CA ARG A 138 28.91 -4.67 16.89
C ARG A 138 28.67 -6.05 16.24
N LEU A 139 27.44 -6.29 15.77
CA LEU A 139 27.03 -7.51 15.08
C LEU A 139 26.71 -7.20 13.63
N ARG A 140 27.00 -8.13 12.71
CA ARG A 140 26.63 -7.98 11.30
C ARG A 140 25.12 -7.81 11.16
N ARG A 141 24.70 -6.89 10.31
CA ARG A 141 23.30 -6.61 9.95
C ARG A 141 22.44 -7.86 9.71
N GLN A 142 22.99 -8.84 9.01
CA GLN A 142 22.34 -10.13 8.73
C GLN A 142 22.08 -10.93 10.01
N LEU A 143 22.99 -10.91 10.98
CA LEU A 143 22.86 -11.64 12.24
C LEU A 143 21.75 -11.04 13.10
N ILE A 144 21.68 -9.71 13.19
CA ILE A 144 20.61 -9.00 13.91
C ILE A 144 19.26 -9.24 13.25
N SER A 145 19.21 -9.18 11.93
CA SER A 145 18.03 -9.53 11.14
C SER A 145 17.47 -10.91 11.50
N LEU A 146 18.36 -11.90 11.68
CA LEU A 146 17.97 -13.25 12.12
C LEU A 146 17.44 -13.26 13.56
N GLY A 147 18.09 -12.53 14.46
CA GLY A 147 17.62 -12.39 15.84
C GLY A 147 16.23 -11.78 15.92
N MET A 148 15.98 -10.66 15.24
CA MET A 148 14.67 -10.00 15.20
C MET A 148 13.61 -10.91 14.60
N THR A 149 13.93 -11.59 13.48
CA THR A 149 13.01 -12.57 12.89
C THR A 149 12.69 -13.70 13.88
N SER A 150 13.65 -14.10 14.71
CA SER A 150 13.44 -15.12 15.74
C SER A 150 12.53 -14.63 16.87
N LEU A 151 12.68 -13.38 17.34
CA LEU A 151 11.80 -12.80 18.35
C LEU A 151 10.35 -12.66 17.83
N VAL A 152 10.19 -12.21 16.58
CA VAL A 152 8.88 -12.08 15.92
C VAL A 152 8.22 -13.45 15.75
N ARG A 153 8.97 -14.45 15.28
CA ARG A 153 8.47 -15.83 15.12
C ARG A 153 8.11 -16.47 16.45
N ALA A 154 8.83 -16.12 17.52
CA ALA A 154 8.54 -16.55 18.88
C ALA A 154 7.36 -15.80 19.51
N ARG A 155 6.73 -14.85 18.81
CA ARG A 155 5.61 -14.03 19.32
C ARG A 155 5.96 -13.22 20.57
N LEU A 156 7.26 -12.97 20.80
CA LEU A 156 7.72 -12.21 21.95
C LEU A 156 7.58 -10.70 21.73
N VAL A 157 7.72 -10.26 20.48
CA VAL A 157 7.52 -8.86 20.07
C VAL A 157 6.52 -8.80 18.91
N ARG A 158 5.71 -7.75 18.86
CA ARG A 158 4.70 -7.49 17.81
C ARG A 158 4.98 -6.19 17.04
N PRO A 159 5.90 -6.22 16.05
CA PRO A 159 6.22 -5.04 15.26
C PRO A 159 5.03 -4.50 14.48
N SER A 160 5.07 -3.20 14.19
CA SER A 160 4.16 -2.53 13.24
C SER A 160 4.17 -3.15 11.84
N TYR A 161 3.09 -2.93 11.08
CA TYR A 161 3.04 -3.27 9.66
C TYR A 161 4.09 -2.50 8.85
N GLU A 162 4.39 -1.23 9.20
CA GLU A 162 5.50 -0.45 8.61
C GLU A 162 6.82 -1.23 8.68
N TRP A 163 7.10 -1.83 9.85
CA TRP A 163 8.28 -2.67 10.04
C TRP A 163 8.20 -3.97 9.23
N LEU A 164 7.07 -4.68 9.27
CA LEU A 164 6.86 -5.94 8.55
C LEU A 164 6.89 -5.78 7.01
N PHE A 165 6.50 -4.62 6.48
CA PHE A 165 6.61 -4.26 5.07
C PHE A 165 8.02 -3.82 4.67
N SER A 166 8.82 -3.32 5.61
CA SER A 166 10.20 -2.90 5.35
C SER A 166 11.20 -4.05 5.49
N ALA A 167 10.91 -5.04 6.34
CA ALA A 167 11.78 -6.17 6.62
C ALA A 167 11.92 -7.12 5.40
N GLN A 168 12.95 -6.90 4.59
CA GLN A 168 13.28 -7.73 3.41
C GLN A 168 13.43 -9.23 3.75
N GLN A 169 13.87 -9.53 4.97
CA GLN A 169 14.07 -10.90 5.47
C GLN A 169 12.75 -11.65 5.63
N TRP A 170 11.71 -10.96 6.09
CA TRP A 170 10.34 -11.47 6.20
C TRP A 170 9.72 -11.71 4.82
N GLN A 171 10.07 -10.89 3.82
CA GLN A 171 9.52 -10.93 2.46
C GLN A 171 10.21 -11.93 1.50
N ASN A 172 11.53 -12.06 1.59
CA ASN A 172 12.35 -12.77 0.61
C ASN A 172 12.64 -14.23 0.99
N SER A 173 12.65 -14.56 2.29
CA SER A 173 12.63 -15.95 2.71
C SER A 173 11.19 -16.47 2.65
N ARG A 174 10.96 -17.79 2.70
CA ARG A 174 9.61 -18.37 2.97
C ARG A 174 9.14 -18.01 4.41
N GLY A 175 9.37 -16.78 4.85
CA GLY A 175 9.34 -16.29 6.22
C GLY A 175 7.97 -16.48 6.84
N ALA A 176 6.93 -16.00 6.14
CA ALA A 176 5.54 -16.20 6.49
C ALA A 176 5.08 -17.66 6.34
N GLY A 177 5.37 -18.31 5.21
CA GLY A 177 4.95 -19.71 4.99
C GLY A 177 5.50 -20.64 6.07
N THR A 178 6.80 -20.60 6.33
CA THR A 178 7.43 -21.37 7.42
C THR A 178 6.95 -20.97 8.81
N PHE A 179 6.51 -19.72 9.01
CA PHE A 179 5.91 -19.29 10.25
C PHE A 179 4.51 -19.89 10.43
N LEU A 180 3.67 -19.89 9.40
CA LEU A 180 2.36 -20.53 9.42
C LEU A 180 2.50 -22.05 9.63
N ASP A 181 3.47 -22.69 8.97
CA ASP A 181 3.73 -24.13 9.13
C ASP A 181 4.04 -24.52 10.59
N VAL A 182 4.73 -23.65 11.33
CA VAL A 182 5.11 -23.89 12.73
C VAL A 182 4.05 -23.40 13.71
N ALA A 183 3.48 -22.21 13.46
CA ALA A 183 2.50 -21.60 14.36
C ALA A 183 1.12 -22.24 14.22
N GLU A 184 0.73 -22.67 13.02
CA GLU A 184 -0.62 -23.08 12.67
C GLU A 184 -0.58 -24.35 11.80
N PRO A 185 0.06 -25.45 12.22
CA PRO A 185 0.34 -26.59 11.35
C PRO A 185 -0.93 -27.19 10.73
N GLU A 186 -1.96 -27.41 11.54
CA GLU A 186 -3.24 -27.99 11.11
C GLU A 186 -4.03 -27.02 10.21
N GLN A 187 -4.18 -25.77 10.64
CA GLN A 187 -4.94 -24.76 9.90
C GLN A 187 -4.27 -24.41 8.57
N THR A 188 -2.93 -24.38 8.54
CA THR A 188 -2.15 -24.16 7.32
C THR A 188 -2.33 -25.32 6.34
N ALA A 189 -2.30 -26.57 6.82
CA ALA A 189 -2.57 -27.73 5.97
C ALA A 189 -3.99 -27.69 5.38
N ARG A 190 -5.00 -27.40 6.21
CA ARG A 190 -6.40 -27.24 5.78
C ARG A 190 -6.56 -26.11 4.76
N MET A 191 -5.98 -24.94 5.02
CA MET A 191 -6.01 -23.80 4.11
C MET A 191 -5.42 -24.14 2.74
N ARG A 192 -4.29 -24.85 2.71
CA ARG A 192 -3.64 -25.26 1.45
C ARG A 192 -4.39 -26.37 0.69
N ALA A 193 -5.30 -27.08 1.38
CA ALA A 193 -6.17 -28.08 0.76
C ALA A 193 -7.39 -27.46 0.04
N LEU A 194 -7.71 -26.19 0.32
CA LEU A 194 -8.88 -25.52 -0.26
C LEU A 194 -8.77 -25.37 -1.80
N PRO A 195 -9.88 -25.54 -2.56
CA PRO A 195 -9.88 -25.42 -4.01
C PRO A 195 -9.33 -24.08 -4.51
N GLN A 196 -9.74 -22.97 -3.91
CA GLN A 196 -9.27 -21.64 -4.28
C GLN A 196 -7.76 -21.44 -4.05
N TYR A 197 -7.17 -22.08 -3.04
CA TYR A 197 -5.72 -22.08 -2.86
C TYR A 197 -5.03 -22.84 -4.00
N ARG A 198 -5.53 -24.03 -4.33
CA ARG A 198 -4.98 -24.92 -5.38
C ARG A 198 -5.13 -24.37 -6.79
N ALA A 199 -6.17 -23.57 -7.04
CA ALA A 199 -6.39 -22.91 -8.33
C ALA A 199 -5.54 -21.63 -8.50
N ALA A 200 -5.20 -20.94 -7.40
CA ALA A 200 -4.47 -19.67 -7.47
C ALA A 200 -3.02 -19.83 -7.96
N HIS A 201 -2.48 -18.79 -8.61
CA HIS A 201 -1.06 -18.75 -9.00
C HIS A 201 -0.12 -18.68 -7.76
N GLU A 202 1.10 -19.23 -7.85
CA GLU A 202 2.06 -19.34 -6.73
C GLU A 202 2.30 -17.99 -6.03
N LEU A 203 2.49 -16.92 -6.81
CA LEU A 203 2.67 -15.57 -6.27
C LEU A 203 1.47 -15.11 -5.42
N VAL A 204 0.24 -15.43 -5.83
CA VAL A 204 -0.99 -15.03 -5.13
C VAL A 204 -1.12 -15.82 -3.83
N ARG A 205 -0.84 -17.13 -3.85
CA ARG A 205 -0.76 -17.98 -2.65
C ARG A 205 0.21 -17.40 -1.63
N ARG A 206 1.43 -17.07 -2.08
CA ARG A 206 2.48 -16.51 -1.22
C ARG A 206 2.10 -15.14 -0.64
N ASN A 207 1.38 -14.31 -1.39
CA ASN A 207 0.86 -13.04 -0.87
C ASN A 207 -0.22 -13.24 0.19
N ALA A 208 -1.12 -14.21 0.00
CA ALA A 208 -2.14 -14.55 0.97
C ALA A 208 -1.53 -15.05 2.29
N GLU A 209 -0.59 -16.00 2.23
CA GLU A 209 0.14 -16.48 3.41
C GLU A 209 0.91 -15.36 4.12
N ASN A 210 1.56 -14.47 3.37
CA ASN A 210 2.24 -13.30 3.93
C ASN A 210 1.29 -12.36 4.65
N ALA A 211 0.09 -12.11 4.10
CA ALA A 211 -0.92 -11.26 4.73
C ALA A 211 -1.39 -11.87 6.05
N ILE A 212 -1.79 -13.15 6.04
CA ILE A 212 -2.24 -13.87 7.24
C ILE A 212 -1.14 -13.88 8.30
N ALA A 213 0.10 -14.21 7.95
CA ALA A 213 1.21 -14.22 8.90
C ALA A 213 1.47 -12.85 9.55
N ARG A 214 1.37 -11.75 8.79
CA ARG A 214 1.53 -10.40 9.34
C ARG A 214 0.40 -10.05 10.29
N ILE A 215 -0.85 -10.38 9.95
CA ILE A 215 -2.01 -10.14 10.82
C ILE A 215 -1.86 -10.90 12.12
N LEU A 216 -1.51 -12.18 12.04
CA LEU A 216 -1.18 -13.02 13.19
C LEU A 216 -0.12 -12.36 14.06
N VAL A 217 1.03 -11.99 13.50
CA VAL A 217 2.12 -11.34 14.26
C VAL A 217 1.63 -10.06 14.95
N ARG A 218 0.95 -9.18 14.22
CA ARG A 218 0.55 -7.86 14.73
C ARG A 218 -0.52 -7.95 15.81
N THR A 219 -1.53 -8.78 15.61
CA THR A 219 -2.66 -8.95 16.54
C THR A 219 -2.31 -9.87 17.71
N GLY A 220 -1.37 -10.80 17.52
CA GLY A 220 -1.10 -11.88 18.47
C GLY A 220 -2.15 -13.00 18.43
N LYS A 221 -3.15 -12.92 17.55
CA LYS A 221 -4.23 -13.91 17.40
C LYS A 221 -3.76 -15.15 16.63
N ARG A 222 -4.46 -16.26 16.85
CA ARG A 222 -4.41 -17.48 16.02
C ARG A 222 -5.32 -17.34 14.80
N ILE A 223 -5.15 -18.21 13.79
CA ILE A 223 -6.03 -18.19 12.60
C ILE A 223 -7.51 -18.29 12.98
N GLY A 224 -7.84 -19.17 13.93
CA GLY A 224 -9.21 -19.38 14.41
C GLY A 224 -9.87 -18.17 15.09
N GLN A 225 -9.09 -17.17 15.49
CA GLN A 225 -9.55 -15.99 16.24
C GLN A 225 -9.59 -14.73 15.36
N LEU A 226 -9.22 -14.84 14.08
CA LEU A 226 -9.22 -13.69 13.19
C LEU A 226 -10.64 -13.24 12.87
N THR A 227 -10.85 -11.93 12.90
CA THR A 227 -12.12 -11.28 12.57
C THR A 227 -12.01 -10.53 11.25
N GLY A 228 -13.14 -10.25 10.59
CA GLY A 228 -13.18 -9.38 9.41
C GLY A 228 -12.48 -8.04 9.64
N GLU A 229 -12.59 -7.50 10.86
CA GLU A 229 -11.96 -6.24 11.22
C GLU A 229 -10.43 -6.26 11.15
N ASP A 230 -9.82 -7.35 11.60
CA ASP A 230 -8.36 -7.55 11.59
C ASP A 230 -7.81 -7.53 10.15
N ILE A 231 -8.47 -8.24 9.23
CA ILE A 231 -8.04 -8.33 7.82
C ILE A 231 -8.24 -6.98 7.15
N LEU A 232 -9.38 -6.34 7.38
CA LEU A 232 -9.66 -5.04 6.79
C LEU A 232 -8.70 -3.96 7.36
N ALA A 233 -8.28 -4.02 8.63
CA ALA A 233 -7.33 -3.08 9.23
C ALA A 233 -5.93 -3.24 8.61
N TYR A 234 -5.50 -4.50 8.41
CA TYR A 234 -4.30 -4.81 7.64
C TYR A 234 -4.41 -4.32 6.21
N SER A 235 -5.52 -4.63 5.52
CA SER A 235 -5.78 -4.25 4.14
C SER A 235 -5.68 -2.74 3.95
N HIS A 236 -6.30 -1.98 4.85
CA HIS A 236 -6.24 -0.52 4.85
C HIS A 236 -4.81 -0.01 4.91
N THR A 237 -4.02 -0.58 5.81
CA THR A 237 -2.60 -0.25 5.98
C THR A 237 -1.77 -0.67 4.77
N ALA A 238 -2.04 -1.85 4.20
CA ALA A 238 -1.35 -2.38 3.02
C ALA A 238 -1.66 -1.58 1.75
N ARG A 239 -2.88 -1.05 1.59
CA ARG A 239 -3.29 -0.25 0.41
C ARG A 239 -2.56 1.06 0.27
N MET A 240 -2.04 1.62 1.37
CA MET A 240 -1.16 2.80 1.32
C MET A 240 0.17 2.50 0.62
N ASN A 241 0.55 1.22 0.53
CA ASN A 241 1.69 0.74 -0.21
C ASN A 241 1.23 -0.24 -1.29
N GLN A 242 1.01 0.26 -2.51
CA GLN A 242 0.49 -0.49 -3.67
C GLN A 242 1.21 -1.83 -3.94
N ARG A 243 2.44 -2.03 -3.43
CA ARG A 243 3.18 -3.29 -3.54
C ARG A 243 2.63 -4.43 -2.68
N HIS A 244 1.86 -4.13 -1.63
CA HIS A 244 1.43 -5.10 -0.61
C HIS A 244 -0.09 -5.31 -0.51
N ALA A 245 -0.89 -4.55 -1.27
CA ALA A 245 -2.35 -4.68 -1.36
C ALA A 245 -2.77 -5.91 -2.22
N LYS A 246 -2.55 -7.12 -1.71
CA LYS A 246 -2.75 -8.40 -2.42
C LYS A 246 -3.43 -9.47 -1.54
N GLU A 247 -4.25 -9.04 -0.59
CA GLU A 247 -4.86 -9.85 0.46
C GLU A 247 -6.24 -10.43 0.10
N HIS A 248 -6.72 -10.25 -1.13
CA HIS A 248 -8.01 -10.79 -1.59
C HIS A 248 -8.13 -12.30 -1.36
N LEU A 249 -7.13 -13.07 -1.78
CA LEU A 249 -7.13 -14.51 -1.56
C LEU A 249 -7.05 -14.87 -0.06
N ALA A 250 -6.37 -14.07 0.77
CA ALA A 250 -6.34 -14.33 2.21
C ALA A 250 -7.74 -14.25 2.83
N TRP A 251 -8.54 -13.26 2.43
CA TRP A 251 -9.93 -13.15 2.87
C TRP A 251 -10.75 -14.37 2.45
N GLU A 252 -10.74 -14.72 1.17
CA GLU A 252 -11.51 -15.86 0.64
C GLU A 252 -11.11 -17.20 1.29
N LEU A 253 -9.81 -17.37 1.57
CA LEU A 253 -9.32 -18.54 2.31
C LEU A 253 -9.85 -18.58 3.73
N LEU A 254 -9.87 -17.45 4.45
CA LEU A 254 -10.34 -17.41 5.83
C LEU A 254 -11.86 -17.50 5.96
N VAL A 255 -12.62 -17.03 4.96
CA VAL A 255 -14.07 -17.27 4.86
C VAL A 255 -14.31 -18.78 4.74
N ALA A 256 -13.65 -19.46 3.79
CA ALA A 256 -13.83 -20.88 3.57
C ALA A 256 -13.24 -21.77 4.68
N LEU A 257 -12.20 -21.31 5.37
CA LEU A 257 -11.59 -22.04 6.49
C LEU A 257 -12.47 -21.99 7.75
N GLY A 258 -13.32 -20.96 7.88
CA GLY A 258 -14.28 -20.83 8.99
C GLY A 258 -14.24 -19.52 9.78
N PRO A 259 -13.07 -18.92 10.11
CA PRO A 259 -13.00 -17.74 10.98
C PRO A 259 -13.80 -16.52 10.47
N LEU A 260 -13.96 -16.41 9.15
CA LEU A 260 -14.79 -15.36 8.52
C LEU A 260 -16.05 -15.94 7.84
N ALA A 261 -16.56 -17.10 8.27
CA ALA A 261 -17.70 -17.74 7.60
C ALA A 261 -18.99 -16.91 7.61
N GLY A 262 -19.18 -16.03 8.60
CA GLY A 262 -20.33 -15.11 8.69
C GLY A 262 -20.14 -13.79 7.92
N GLU A 263 -18.97 -13.56 7.33
CA GLU A 263 -18.64 -12.34 6.61
C GLU A 263 -18.98 -12.43 5.12
N LEU A 264 -18.91 -11.31 4.41
CA LEU A 264 -19.12 -11.28 2.96
C LEU A 264 -18.07 -12.13 2.22
N PRO A 265 -18.44 -12.80 1.10
CA PRO A 265 -17.59 -13.82 0.48
C PRO A 265 -16.27 -13.28 -0.09
N THR A 266 -16.21 -11.98 -0.40
CA THR A 266 -15.00 -11.34 -0.94
C THR A 266 -14.64 -10.09 -0.15
N LEU A 267 -13.33 -9.83 -0.05
CA LEU A 267 -12.81 -8.62 0.58
C LEU A 267 -13.36 -7.35 -0.06
N ARG A 268 -13.62 -7.37 -1.38
CA ARG A 268 -14.19 -6.22 -2.09
C ARG A 268 -15.61 -5.93 -1.62
N ALA A 269 -16.46 -6.95 -1.50
CA ALA A 269 -17.80 -6.81 -0.96
C ALA A 269 -17.74 -6.29 0.49
N ALA A 270 -16.84 -6.85 1.31
CA ALA A 270 -16.59 -6.39 2.67
C ALA A 270 -16.17 -4.92 2.74
N TRP A 271 -15.28 -4.46 1.84
CA TRP A 271 -14.93 -3.04 1.76
C TRP A 271 -16.15 -2.18 1.47
N HIS A 272 -16.97 -2.53 0.48
CA HIS A 272 -18.16 -1.76 0.12
C HIS A 272 -19.14 -1.62 1.29
N ALA A 273 -19.33 -2.69 2.07
CA ALA A 273 -20.16 -2.65 3.27
C ALA A 273 -19.51 -1.84 4.41
N ASN A 274 -18.17 -1.86 4.54
CA ASN A 274 -17.42 -1.17 5.61
C ASN A 274 -16.99 0.27 5.30
N VAL A 275 -17.33 0.86 4.13
CA VAL A 275 -16.87 2.22 3.74
C VAL A 275 -17.28 3.29 4.74
N ALA A 276 -18.39 3.12 5.47
CA ALA A 276 -18.83 4.06 6.49
C ALA A 276 -17.93 4.03 7.75
N ASN A 277 -17.47 2.85 8.17
CA ASN A 277 -16.78 2.65 9.47
C ASN A 277 -15.26 2.85 9.41
N ARG A 278 -14.67 3.10 8.23
CA ARG A 278 -13.19 3.13 8.03
C ARG A 278 -12.65 4.42 7.41
N ARG A 279 -13.43 5.49 7.47
CA ARG A 279 -12.97 6.83 7.10
C ARG A 279 -11.97 7.30 8.15
N HIS A 280 -10.78 7.70 7.71
CA HIS A 280 -9.81 8.32 8.62
C HIS A 280 -10.40 9.58 9.22
N THR A 281 -10.11 9.81 10.50
CA THR A 281 -10.31 11.13 11.08
C THR A 281 -9.40 12.14 10.38
N VAL A 282 -9.74 13.42 10.46
CA VAL A 282 -8.94 14.47 9.83
C VAL A 282 -7.53 14.51 10.43
N GLU A 283 -7.39 14.29 11.74
CA GLU A 283 -6.09 14.19 12.42
C GLU A 283 -5.21 13.11 11.80
N THR A 284 -5.81 11.98 11.43
CA THR A 284 -5.09 10.87 10.79
C THR A 284 -4.72 11.22 9.34
N LEU A 285 -5.62 11.88 8.60
CA LEU A 285 -5.35 12.37 7.24
C LEU A 285 -4.19 13.37 7.20
N VAL A 286 -4.04 14.20 8.24
CA VAL A 286 -2.95 15.16 8.39
C VAL A 286 -1.67 14.49 8.90
N GLY A 287 -1.79 13.64 9.92
CA GLY A 287 -0.66 12.99 10.58
C GLY A 287 0.14 12.06 9.66
N ARG A 288 -0.49 11.44 8.66
CA ARG A 288 0.15 10.42 7.79
C ARG A 288 1.38 10.87 7.01
N TYR A 289 1.62 12.18 6.89
CA TYR A 289 2.78 12.72 6.16
C TYR A 289 3.96 13.06 7.06
N GLY A 290 3.87 12.80 8.37
CA GLY A 290 4.97 12.99 9.31
C GLY A 290 5.38 14.45 9.50
N ILE A 291 4.45 15.40 9.31
CA ILE A 291 4.71 16.80 9.64
C ILE A 291 4.83 16.96 11.17
N PRO A 292 5.81 17.72 11.69
CA PRO A 292 5.98 17.92 13.12
C PRO A 292 4.75 18.54 13.79
N GLU A 293 4.57 18.23 15.07
CA GLU A 293 3.61 18.95 15.91
C GLU A 293 3.91 20.45 15.88
N SER A 294 2.96 21.23 15.35
CA SER A 294 3.12 22.65 15.08
C SER A 294 1.77 23.35 15.04
N GLY A 295 1.76 24.67 15.18
CA GLY A 295 0.53 25.46 15.07
C GLY A 295 -0.16 25.30 13.72
N VAL A 296 0.62 25.23 12.63
CA VAL A 296 0.07 25.01 11.28
C VAL A 296 -0.47 23.58 11.10
N ARG A 297 0.10 22.57 11.78
CA ARG A 297 -0.50 21.22 11.79
C ARG A 297 -1.91 21.24 12.40
N LYS A 298 -2.07 21.91 13.54
CA LYS A 298 -3.38 22.08 14.19
C LYS A 298 -4.35 22.87 13.30
N LEU A 299 -3.89 23.97 12.71
CA LEU A 299 -4.65 24.75 11.73
C LEU A 299 -5.20 23.89 10.59
N LEU A 300 -4.35 23.03 10.00
CA LEU A 300 -4.76 22.17 8.88
C LEU A 300 -5.80 21.13 9.30
N ILE A 301 -5.75 20.65 10.55
CA ILE A 301 -6.76 19.77 11.12
C ILE A 301 -8.07 20.54 11.28
N ASP A 302 -8.04 21.70 11.95
CA ASP A 302 -9.22 22.52 12.20
C ASP A 302 -9.92 22.95 10.90
N TYR A 303 -9.13 23.36 9.90
CA TYR A 303 -9.63 23.76 8.58
C TYR A 303 -10.32 22.60 7.84
N LEU A 304 -9.74 21.40 7.89
CA LEU A 304 -10.31 20.22 7.23
C LEU A 304 -11.55 19.70 7.98
N GLU A 305 -11.60 19.79 9.30
CA GLU A 305 -12.81 19.48 10.08
C GLU A 305 -13.95 20.46 9.79
N GLU A 306 -13.67 21.75 9.60
CA GLU A 306 -14.68 22.75 9.20
C GLU A 306 -15.29 22.43 7.82
N LEU A 307 -14.48 21.92 6.89
CA LEU A 307 -14.93 21.60 5.53
C LEU A 307 -15.62 20.24 5.39
N LYS A 308 -15.33 19.30 6.29
CA LYS A 308 -15.81 17.92 6.26
C LYS A 308 -17.32 17.76 6.12
N PRO A 309 -18.20 18.55 6.75
CA PRO A 309 -19.66 18.43 6.58
C PRO A 309 -20.13 18.71 5.14
N ASN A 310 -19.38 19.51 4.37
CA ASN A 310 -19.77 20.02 3.06
C ASN A 310 -19.16 19.25 1.89
N MET A 311 -18.44 18.14 2.13
CA MET A 311 -17.80 17.37 1.07
C MET A 311 -17.80 15.87 1.32
N ASP A 312 -17.75 15.10 0.23
CA ASP A 312 -17.54 13.67 0.34
C ASP A 312 -16.10 13.35 0.82
N TYR A 313 -15.94 12.19 1.46
CA TYR A 313 -14.67 11.79 2.06
C TYR A 313 -13.52 11.70 1.05
N SER A 314 -13.77 11.29 -0.20
CA SER A 314 -12.70 11.18 -1.20
C SER A 314 -12.18 12.57 -1.61
N SER A 315 -13.07 13.56 -1.67
CA SER A 315 -12.73 14.96 -1.85
C SER A 315 -11.92 15.49 -0.66
N LEU A 316 -12.33 15.18 0.58
CA LEU A 316 -11.62 15.56 1.81
C LEU A 316 -10.21 14.96 1.87
N GLU A 317 -10.08 13.66 1.59
CA GLU A 317 -8.80 12.96 1.57
C GLU A 317 -7.86 13.54 0.50
N GLY A 318 -8.39 13.84 -0.68
CA GLY A 318 -7.64 14.48 -1.76
C GLY A 318 -7.21 15.91 -1.40
N LEU A 319 -8.06 16.66 -0.68
CA LEU A 319 -7.73 17.99 -0.19
C LEU A 319 -6.61 17.94 0.85
N ALA A 320 -6.70 17.02 1.83
CA ALA A 320 -5.67 16.79 2.81
C ALA A 320 -4.32 16.42 2.17
N TYR A 321 -4.30 15.56 1.13
CA TYR A 321 -3.06 15.28 0.39
C TYR A 321 -2.44 16.53 -0.22
N ARG A 322 -3.24 17.41 -0.85
CA ARG A 322 -2.73 18.63 -1.49
C ARG A 322 -2.18 19.62 -0.46
N LEU A 323 -2.93 19.88 0.62
CA LEU A 323 -2.56 20.86 1.62
C LEU A 323 -1.40 20.40 2.51
N VAL A 324 -1.45 19.15 2.96
CA VAL A 324 -0.45 18.65 3.91
C VAL A 324 0.79 18.16 3.17
N ARG A 325 0.64 17.24 2.22
CA ARG A 325 1.81 16.62 1.58
C ARG A 325 2.45 17.49 0.51
N LEU A 326 1.67 18.06 -0.40
CA LEU A 326 2.20 18.81 -1.54
C LEU A 326 2.52 20.26 -1.21
N PHE A 327 1.88 20.82 -0.19
CA PHE A 327 2.12 22.19 0.25
C PHE A 327 2.97 22.23 1.52
N TRP A 328 2.37 22.00 2.69
CA TRP A 328 3.03 22.32 3.96
C TRP A 328 4.30 21.50 4.19
N ALA A 329 4.28 20.22 3.87
CA ALA A 329 5.44 19.36 4.07
C ALA A 329 6.60 19.70 3.10
N GLU A 330 6.33 20.21 1.89
CA GLU A 330 7.36 20.72 0.98
C GLU A 330 7.89 22.10 1.45
N VAL A 331 7.04 22.94 2.02
CA VAL A 331 7.48 24.21 2.64
C VAL A 331 8.45 23.95 3.79
N LEU A 332 8.13 23.02 4.69
CA LEU A 332 9.05 22.62 5.77
C LEU A 332 10.35 21.98 5.24
N ALA A 333 10.31 21.34 4.08
CA ALA A 333 11.51 20.81 3.42
C ALA A 333 12.46 21.90 2.92
N ILE A 334 11.90 23.05 2.54
CA ILE A 334 12.65 24.21 2.03
C ILE A 334 13.12 25.07 3.20
N ASN A 335 12.23 25.34 4.16
CA ASN A 335 12.50 26.11 5.36
C ASN A 335 12.02 25.35 6.60
N PRO A 336 12.88 24.55 7.25
CA PRO A 336 12.52 23.78 8.44
C PRO A 336 12.08 24.63 9.64
N ALA A 337 12.51 25.90 9.70
CA ALA A 337 12.14 26.84 10.75
C ALA A 337 10.83 27.61 10.43
N GLN A 338 10.09 27.23 9.39
CA GLN A 338 8.83 27.90 9.04
C GLN A 338 7.73 27.54 10.05
N GLU A 339 7.22 28.54 10.77
CA GLU A 339 6.22 28.33 11.83
C GLU A 339 4.79 28.76 11.45
N ASN A 340 4.63 29.53 10.37
CA ASN A 340 3.35 30.12 9.97
C ASN A 340 3.15 30.13 8.44
N LEU A 341 1.96 30.54 7.98
CA LEU A 341 1.60 30.60 6.56
C LEU A 341 2.20 31.78 5.79
N ARG A 342 2.92 32.70 6.44
CA ARG A 342 3.55 33.85 5.78
C ARG A 342 4.89 33.42 5.17
N LEU A 343 4.83 32.95 3.92
CA LEU A 343 6.01 32.50 3.20
C LEU A 343 6.78 33.68 2.60
N THR A 344 8.12 33.60 2.61
CA THR A 344 8.94 34.54 1.85
C THR A 344 8.78 34.30 0.34
N PRO A 345 9.02 35.31 -0.52
CA PRO A 345 8.93 35.14 -1.98
C PRO A 345 9.81 34.00 -2.50
N GLN A 346 10.99 33.82 -1.90
CA GLN A 346 11.94 32.76 -2.24
C GLN A 346 11.39 31.38 -1.91
N VAL A 347 10.91 31.15 -0.68
CA VAL A 347 10.33 29.87 -0.25
C VAL A 347 9.11 29.52 -1.11
N ALA A 348 8.26 30.50 -1.39
CA ALA A 348 7.09 30.29 -2.25
C ALA A 348 7.48 29.95 -3.70
N ALA A 349 8.52 30.58 -4.25
CA ALA A 349 9.02 30.27 -5.60
C ALA A 349 9.62 28.86 -5.68
N GLU A 350 10.47 28.49 -4.72
CA GLU A 350 11.07 27.16 -4.69
C GLU A 350 10.01 26.07 -4.51
N TRP A 351 9.03 26.30 -3.63
CA TRP A 351 7.90 25.38 -3.46
C TRP A 351 7.14 25.16 -4.77
N ARG A 352 6.84 26.23 -5.52
CA ARG A 352 6.13 26.11 -6.81
C ARG A 352 6.89 25.24 -7.81
N GLU A 353 8.22 25.35 -7.87
CA GLU A 353 9.03 24.50 -8.74
C GLU A 353 9.05 23.04 -8.27
N ARG A 354 9.16 22.79 -6.96
CA ARG A 354 9.15 21.42 -6.42
C ARG A 354 7.85 20.68 -6.68
N VAL A 355 6.69 21.33 -6.56
CA VAL A 355 5.38 20.67 -6.78
C VAL A 355 5.21 20.19 -8.22
N LYS A 356 5.85 20.84 -9.20
CA LYS A 356 5.82 20.43 -10.62
C LYS A 356 6.49 19.09 -10.88
N VAL A 357 7.22 18.52 -9.93
CA VAL A 357 7.95 17.27 -10.08
C VAL A 357 7.43 16.24 -9.07
N THR A 358 7.31 14.98 -9.48
CA THR A 358 7.01 13.87 -8.59
C THR A 358 8.25 13.46 -7.80
N LEU A 359 8.06 12.62 -6.78
CA LEU A 359 9.19 12.10 -6.00
C LEU A 359 10.19 11.31 -6.82
N GLU A 360 9.72 10.72 -7.92
CA GLU A 360 10.50 9.92 -8.86
C GLU A 360 11.23 10.79 -9.89
N GLY A 361 11.11 12.11 -9.82
CA GLY A 361 11.75 13.04 -10.76
C GLY A 361 10.96 13.27 -12.05
N LEU A 362 9.77 12.70 -12.17
CA LEU A 362 8.93 12.85 -13.36
C LEU A 362 8.12 14.16 -13.28
N PRO A 363 7.83 14.82 -14.41
CA PRO A 363 6.91 15.96 -14.43
C PRO A 363 5.53 15.56 -13.88
N ARG A 364 5.02 16.33 -12.92
CA ARG A 364 3.69 16.15 -12.34
C ARG A 364 2.66 16.63 -13.36
N ARG A 365 1.75 15.73 -13.74
CA ARG A 365 0.71 16.01 -14.74
C ARG A 365 -0.35 17.00 -14.28
N GLU A 366 -0.57 17.14 -12.98
CA GLU A 366 -1.65 17.97 -12.43
C GLU A 366 -1.17 18.73 -11.18
N THR A 367 -0.72 19.96 -11.42
CA THR A 367 -0.22 20.90 -10.39
C THR A 367 -1.29 21.89 -9.97
N ASP A 368 -2.21 22.20 -10.89
CA ASP A 368 -3.26 23.20 -10.74
C ASP A 368 -4.18 22.93 -9.54
N SER A 369 -4.60 21.68 -9.34
CA SER A 369 -5.50 21.33 -8.24
C SER A 369 -4.88 21.63 -6.87
N THR A 370 -3.55 21.48 -6.74
CA THR A 370 -2.80 21.87 -5.54
C THR A 370 -2.78 23.39 -5.38
N TYR A 371 -2.50 24.14 -6.45
CA TYR A 371 -2.52 25.61 -6.40
C TYR A 371 -3.90 26.17 -6.07
N PHE A 372 -4.97 25.54 -6.57
CA PHE A 372 -6.34 25.89 -6.18
C PHE A 372 -6.61 25.61 -4.71
N ALA A 373 -6.24 24.43 -4.21
CA ALA A 373 -6.42 24.07 -2.80
C ALA A 373 -5.71 25.04 -1.86
N VAL A 374 -4.43 25.36 -2.14
CA VAL A 374 -3.65 26.31 -1.32
C VAL A 374 -4.26 27.72 -1.39
N ARG A 375 -4.69 28.18 -2.57
CA ARG A 375 -5.33 29.49 -2.67
C ARG A 375 -6.66 29.55 -1.93
N ALA A 376 -7.46 28.48 -1.98
CA ALA A 376 -8.70 28.36 -1.23
C ALA A 376 -8.42 28.48 0.27
N LEU A 377 -7.51 27.68 0.81
CA LEU A 377 -7.08 27.76 2.21
C LEU A 377 -6.77 29.20 2.65
N TYR A 378 -5.89 29.91 1.92
CA TYR A 378 -5.51 31.27 2.30
C TYR A 378 -6.68 32.27 2.21
N ARG A 379 -7.60 32.08 1.28
CA ARG A 379 -8.78 32.94 1.11
C ARG A 379 -9.81 32.66 2.20
N ASP A 380 -10.10 31.39 2.43
CA ASP A 380 -11.06 30.94 3.43
C ASP A 380 -10.62 31.39 4.83
N LEU A 381 -9.32 31.30 5.15
CA LEU A 381 -8.79 31.85 6.40
C LEU A 381 -8.97 33.37 6.52
N ALA A 382 -8.80 34.13 5.44
CA ALA A 382 -9.05 35.57 5.46
C ALA A 382 -10.54 35.87 5.64
N GLU A 383 -11.41 35.13 4.97
CA GLU A 383 -12.87 35.27 5.05
C GLU A 383 -13.39 34.90 6.45
N TRP A 384 -13.06 33.71 6.95
CA TRP A 384 -13.47 33.21 8.27
C TRP A 384 -12.87 34.00 9.43
N SER A 385 -11.76 34.72 9.22
CA SER A 385 -11.22 35.62 10.25
C SER A 385 -12.16 36.77 10.62
N HIS A 386 -13.11 37.12 9.75
CA HIS A 386 -14.14 38.11 10.07
C HIS A 386 -15.26 37.55 10.94
N GLU A 387 -15.52 36.24 10.86
CA GLU A 387 -16.58 35.57 11.61
C GLU A 387 -16.09 35.03 12.97
N GLN A 388 -14.90 34.41 13.00
CA GLN A 388 -14.27 33.81 14.18
C GLN A 388 -12.80 34.26 14.29
N PRO A 389 -12.55 35.53 14.65
CA PRO A 389 -11.20 36.12 14.65
C PRO A 389 -10.23 35.43 15.61
N GLU A 390 -10.69 35.00 16.78
CA GLU A 390 -9.88 34.29 17.78
C GLU A 390 -9.30 32.96 17.26
N ARG A 391 -9.97 32.34 16.29
CA ARG A 391 -9.57 31.06 15.71
C ARG A 391 -8.73 31.23 14.45
N TRP A 392 -9.14 32.12 13.54
CA TRP A 392 -8.55 32.18 12.19
C TRP A 392 -7.64 33.39 11.93
N ALA A 393 -7.79 34.50 12.66
CA ALA A 393 -7.06 35.75 12.34
C ALA A 393 -5.54 35.61 12.45
N VAL A 394 -5.06 34.82 13.41
CA VAL A 394 -3.62 34.56 13.61
C VAL A 394 -2.95 33.86 12.41
N TRP A 395 -3.75 33.20 11.55
CA TRP A 395 -3.27 32.43 10.41
C TRP A 395 -3.37 33.16 9.07
N VAL A 396 -3.97 34.36 9.04
CA VAL A 396 -4.14 35.14 7.81
C VAL A 396 -2.78 35.56 7.24
N ALA A 397 -2.54 35.25 5.97
CA ALA A 397 -1.28 35.51 5.30
C ALA A 397 -1.47 35.85 3.81
N PRO A 398 -0.47 36.47 3.16
CA PRO A 398 -0.50 36.68 1.71
C PRO A 398 -0.46 35.36 0.94
N ILE A 399 -1.28 35.23 -0.11
CA ILE A 399 -1.34 34.03 -0.94
C ILE A 399 0.02 33.80 -1.64
N PRO A 400 0.67 32.62 -1.49
CA PRO A 400 2.01 32.35 -2.01
C PRO A 400 2.02 31.99 -3.51
N LEU A 401 1.03 32.47 -4.26
CA LEU A 401 0.79 32.12 -5.66
C LEU A 401 0.43 33.36 -6.50
N PRO A 402 1.13 33.62 -7.61
CA PRO A 402 0.76 34.68 -8.55
C PRO A 402 -0.67 34.53 -9.07
N ARG A 403 -1.35 35.66 -9.32
CA ARG A 403 -2.72 35.68 -9.90
C ARG A 403 -2.77 35.09 -11.32
N ALA A 404 -1.68 35.17 -12.08
CA ALA A 404 -1.60 34.68 -13.46
C ALA A 404 -1.76 33.16 -13.56
N ASP A 405 -1.14 32.41 -12.64
CA ASP A 405 -1.08 30.95 -12.68
C ASP A 405 -2.46 30.29 -12.46
N SER A 406 -3.35 30.92 -11.68
CA SER A 406 -4.71 30.39 -11.46
C SER A 406 -5.67 30.63 -12.62
N LYS A 407 -5.52 31.76 -13.34
CA LYS A 407 -6.36 32.06 -14.51
C LYS A 407 -6.07 31.10 -15.67
N ALA A 408 -4.79 30.80 -15.91
CA ALA A 408 -4.37 29.87 -16.94
C ALA A 408 -4.91 28.45 -16.68
N ALA A 409 -4.74 27.95 -15.45
CA ALA A 409 -5.25 26.66 -15.01
C ALA A 409 -6.78 26.54 -15.12
N SER A 410 -7.52 27.57 -14.68
CA SER A 410 -8.99 27.58 -14.79
C SER A 410 -9.45 27.57 -16.25
N LYS A 411 -8.76 28.30 -17.14
CA LYS A 411 -9.06 28.32 -18.58
C LYS A 411 -8.80 26.94 -19.21
N GLN A 412 -7.68 26.31 -18.87
CA GLN A 412 -7.33 24.98 -19.35
C GLN A 412 -8.35 23.92 -18.88
N ARG A 413 -8.79 23.95 -17.61
CA ARG A 413 -9.85 23.06 -17.09
C ARG A 413 -11.15 23.24 -17.88
N ARG A 414 -11.59 24.48 -18.12
CA ARG A 414 -12.79 24.77 -18.92
C ARG A 414 -12.66 24.26 -20.36
N GLN A 415 -11.51 24.44 -20.99
CA GLN A 415 -11.25 23.93 -22.34
C GLN A 415 -11.23 22.39 -22.39
N VAL A 416 -10.70 21.72 -21.36
CA VAL A 416 -10.75 20.25 -21.26
C VAL A 416 -12.19 19.78 -21.10
N VAL A 417 -12.98 20.39 -20.21
CA VAL A 417 -14.40 20.06 -20.02
C VAL A 417 -15.18 20.27 -21.31
N ALA A 418 -14.99 21.40 -21.99
CA ALA A 418 -15.65 21.70 -23.26
C ALA A 418 -15.29 20.67 -24.35
N ARG A 419 -14.01 20.32 -24.50
CA ARG A 419 -13.57 19.28 -25.45
C ARG A 419 -14.15 17.90 -25.10
N MET A 420 -14.20 17.54 -23.81
CA MET A 420 -14.81 16.27 -23.38
C MET A 420 -16.29 16.24 -23.69
N GLN A 421 -17.03 17.31 -23.37
CA GLN A 421 -18.46 17.41 -23.69
C GLN A 421 -18.72 17.36 -25.20
N GLN A 422 -17.91 18.05 -26.01
CA GLN A 422 -18.00 18.00 -27.47
C GLN A 422 -17.73 16.58 -27.99
N ARG A 423 -16.72 15.89 -27.46
CA ARG A 423 -16.40 14.51 -27.81
C ARG A 423 -17.52 13.55 -27.42
N THR A 424 -18.11 13.71 -26.24
CA THR A 424 -19.29 12.92 -25.82
C THR A 424 -20.43 13.12 -26.81
N ARG A 425 -20.78 14.37 -27.15
CA ARG A 425 -21.84 14.67 -28.13
C ARG A 425 -21.58 14.02 -29.50
N ALA A 426 -20.32 14.00 -29.95
CA ALA A 426 -19.95 13.39 -31.22
C ALA A 426 -19.97 11.85 -31.20
N LEU A 427 -19.61 11.22 -30.07
CA LEU A 427 -19.49 9.75 -29.97
C LEU A 427 -20.77 9.06 -29.48
N THR A 428 -21.65 9.74 -28.75
CA THR A 428 -22.91 9.17 -28.24
C THR A 428 -23.75 8.49 -29.34
N PRO A 429 -23.94 9.07 -30.54
CA PRO A 429 -24.68 8.41 -31.61
C PRO A 429 -24.04 7.11 -32.12
N LEU A 430 -22.73 6.94 -31.98
CA LEU A 430 -21.98 5.77 -32.46
C LEU A 430 -21.97 4.60 -31.45
N LEU A 431 -22.41 4.85 -30.21
CA LEU A 431 -22.37 3.86 -29.14
C LEU A 431 -23.10 2.55 -29.48
N PRO A 432 -24.30 2.53 -30.10
CA PRO A 432 -24.97 1.28 -30.46
C PRO A 432 -24.17 0.43 -31.44
N ALA A 433 -23.55 1.04 -32.45
CA ALA A 433 -22.73 0.33 -33.43
C ALA A 433 -21.46 -0.24 -32.79
N PHE A 434 -20.78 0.56 -31.95
CA PHE A 434 -19.61 0.11 -31.20
C PHE A 434 -19.91 -1.10 -30.30
N MET A 435 -21.06 -1.08 -29.60
CA MET A 435 -21.46 -2.20 -28.74
C MET A 435 -21.66 -3.50 -29.52
N ARG A 436 -22.30 -3.43 -30.70
CA ARG A 436 -22.47 -4.61 -31.57
C ARG A 436 -21.13 -5.17 -32.03
N SER A 437 -20.21 -4.31 -32.48
CA SER A 437 -18.88 -4.77 -32.89
C SER A 437 -18.09 -5.42 -31.74
N ALA A 438 -18.24 -4.92 -30.51
CA ALA A 438 -17.60 -5.53 -29.35
C ALA A 438 -18.20 -6.92 -29.01
N GLU A 439 -19.52 -7.08 -29.12
CA GLU A 439 -20.21 -8.37 -28.98
C GLU A 439 -19.76 -9.37 -30.04
N ASP A 440 -19.68 -8.95 -31.31
CA ASP A 440 -19.22 -9.77 -32.42
C ASP A 440 -17.79 -10.27 -32.20
N LEU A 441 -16.89 -9.39 -31.73
CA LEU A 441 -15.49 -9.76 -31.47
C LEU A 441 -15.37 -10.76 -30.31
N ARG A 442 -16.15 -10.59 -29.24
CA ARG A 442 -16.22 -11.57 -28.14
C ARG A 442 -16.67 -12.93 -28.65
N GLU A 443 -17.73 -12.97 -29.44
CA GLU A 443 -18.29 -14.24 -29.95
C GLU A 443 -17.34 -14.93 -30.92
N LYS A 444 -16.73 -14.19 -31.85
CA LYS A 444 -15.70 -14.72 -32.76
C LYS A 444 -14.50 -15.28 -31.99
N GLY A 445 -14.00 -14.54 -31.00
CA GLY A 445 -12.89 -14.98 -30.15
C GLY A 445 -13.21 -16.26 -29.38
N ALA A 446 -14.39 -16.33 -28.77
CA ALA A 446 -14.83 -17.50 -28.01
C ALA A 446 -14.97 -18.74 -28.92
N LYS A 447 -15.64 -18.60 -30.08
CA LYS A 447 -15.77 -19.68 -31.08
C LYS A 447 -14.41 -20.15 -31.57
N LEU A 448 -13.49 -19.23 -31.84
CA LEU A 448 -12.14 -19.55 -32.32
C LEU A 448 -11.34 -20.33 -31.26
N LEU A 449 -11.41 -19.91 -29.99
CA LEU A 449 -10.73 -20.61 -28.90
C LEU A 449 -11.32 -22.01 -28.67
N GLU A 450 -12.64 -22.15 -28.65
CA GLU A 450 -13.33 -23.44 -28.50
C GLU A 450 -12.89 -24.44 -29.58
N ARG A 451 -12.87 -24.01 -30.83
CA ARG A 451 -12.42 -24.83 -31.96
C ARG A 451 -10.93 -25.16 -31.88
N ALA A 452 -10.10 -24.20 -31.50
CA ALA A 452 -8.67 -24.43 -31.32
C ALA A 452 -8.34 -25.39 -30.15
N LEU A 453 -9.17 -25.43 -29.10
CA LEU A 453 -9.02 -26.36 -27.97
C LEU A 453 -9.46 -27.78 -28.31
N SER A 454 -10.41 -27.93 -29.24
CA SER A 454 -10.89 -29.23 -29.72
C SER A 454 -9.96 -29.86 -30.77
N ALA A 455 -9.15 -29.04 -31.44
CA ALA A 455 -8.20 -29.48 -32.45
C ALA A 455 -6.89 -30.00 -31.82
N THR A 456 -6.38 -31.09 -32.37
CA THR A 456 -5.07 -31.69 -32.04
C THR A 456 -3.92 -30.96 -32.73
N HIS A 457 -2.67 -31.18 -32.31
CA HIS A 457 -1.54 -30.50 -32.95
C HIS A 457 -1.41 -30.87 -34.44
N GLY A 458 -1.34 -29.83 -35.28
CA GLY A 458 -1.19 -29.97 -36.73
C GLY A 458 -2.52 -30.11 -37.46
N GLU A 459 -3.62 -30.31 -36.73
CA GLU A 459 -4.96 -30.38 -37.27
C GLU A 459 -5.39 -29.02 -37.87
N VAL A 460 -6.05 -29.10 -39.02
CA VAL A 460 -6.56 -27.95 -39.76
C VAL A 460 -8.04 -27.79 -39.45
N PHE A 461 -8.45 -26.59 -39.08
CA PHE A 461 -9.85 -26.28 -38.77
C PHE A 461 -10.22 -24.89 -39.30
N THR A 462 -11.50 -24.67 -39.56
CA THR A 462 -12.01 -23.41 -40.14
C THR A 462 -13.01 -22.76 -39.19
N VAL A 463 -12.90 -21.45 -39.02
CA VAL A 463 -13.81 -20.62 -38.22
C VAL A 463 -14.08 -19.34 -38.99
N ASP A 464 -15.36 -19.03 -39.23
CA ASP A 464 -15.82 -17.78 -39.87
C ASP A 464 -15.05 -17.39 -41.14
N GLY A 465 -14.83 -18.37 -42.04
CA GLY A 465 -14.13 -18.17 -43.32
C GLY A 465 -12.60 -18.07 -43.21
N VAL A 466 -12.02 -18.31 -42.04
CA VAL A 466 -10.56 -18.38 -41.86
C VAL A 466 -10.14 -19.81 -41.53
N THR A 467 -9.18 -20.34 -42.28
CA THR A 467 -8.62 -21.67 -42.09
C THR A 467 -7.33 -21.59 -41.28
N TYR A 468 -7.27 -22.35 -40.19
CA TYR A 468 -6.19 -22.37 -39.23
C TYR A 468 -5.55 -23.75 -39.12
N ARG A 469 -4.28 -23.79 -38.72
CA ARG A 469 -3.60 -25.02 -38.28
C ARG A 469 -3.22 -24.92 -36.82
N ARG A 470 -3.67 -25.87 -36.00
CA ARG A 470 -3.38 -25.88 -34.57
C ARG A 470 -1.90 -26.10 -34.30
N HIS A 471 -1.29 -25.20 -33.52
CA HIS A 471 0.12 -25.27 -33.18
C HIS A 471 0.31 -25.58 -31.69
N ASP A 472 0.42 -26.88 -31.36
CA ASP A 472 0.66 -27.37 -30.01
C ASP A 472 1.69 -28.51 -29.92
N PRO A 473 2.98 -28.24 -30.20
CA PRO A 473 3.97 -29.31 -30.16
C PRO A 473 4.05 -30.00 -28.79
N PRO A 474 4.42 -31.30 -28.73
CA PRO A 474 4.53 -32.04 -27.47
C PRO A 474 5.40 -31.31 -26.44
N VAL A 475 4.99 -31.34 -25.18
CA VAL A 475 5.74 -30.71 -24.08
C VAL A 475 7.01 -31.53 -23.81
N ARG A 476 8.18 -30.88 -23.79
CA ARG A 476 9.48 -31.53 -23.56
C ARG A 476 9.76 -31.87 -22.08
N THR A 477 9.04 -31.24 -21.15
CA THR A 477 9.28 -31.34 -19.70
C THR A 477 7.96 -31.29 -18.90
N LYS A 478 7.79 -32.18 -17.90
CA LYS A 478 6.54 -32.29 -17.09
C LYS A 478 6.16 -31.02 -16.27
N ILE A 479 7.01 -30.00 -16.24
CA ILE A 479 6.82 -28.76 -15.46
C ILE A 479 6.19 -27.64 -16.32
N ASP A 480 6.22 -27.76 -17.64
CA ASP A 480 5.69 -26.75 -18.55
C ASP A 480 4.19 -26.96 -18.80
N VAL A 481 3.35 -26.33 -17.99
CA VAL A 481 1.92 -26.19 -18.33
C VAL A 481 1.79 -25.10 -19.38
N ARG A 482 1.26 -25.43 -20.56
CA ARG A 482 1.02 -24.44 -21.62
C ARG A 482 -0.18 -23.58 -21.26
N VAL A 483 0.07 -22.28 -21.09
CA VAL A 483 -0.94 -21.29 -20.72
C VAL A 483 -1.65 -20.69 -21.94
N ARG A 484 -1.08 -20.84 -23.14
CA ARG A 484 -1.54 -20.18 -24.37
C ARG A 484 -1.82 -21.17 -25.48
N THR A 485 -2.93 -20.96 -26.17
CA THR A 485 -3.35 -21.71 -27.36
C THR A 485 -2.92 -20.97 -28.60
N TRP A 486 -2.23 -21.64 -29.52
CA TRP A 486 -1.70 -21.04 -30.74
C TRP A 486 -2.23 -21.74 -31.98
N ALA A 487 -2.51 -20.98 -33.03
CA ALA A 487 -2.80 -21.50 -34.35
C ALA A 487 -2.16 -20.63 -35.43
N GLU A 488 -1.77 -21.25 -36.54
CA GLU A 488 -1.26 -20.58 -37.73
C GLU A 488 -2.41 -20.32 -38.71
N VAL A 489 -2.48 -19.13 -39.29
CA VAL A 489 -3.48 -18.79 -40.32
C VAL A 489 -3.00 -19.32 -41.66
N LEU A 490 -3.73 -20.25 -42.27
CA LEU A 490 -3.37 -20.85 -43.57
C LEU A 490 -4.01 -20.13 -44.75
N ALA A 491 -5.27 -19.72 -44.59
CA ALA A 491 -6.04 -19.03 -45.62
C ALA A 491 -7.19 -18.26 -44.97
N ALA A 492 -7.69 -17.23 -45.65
CA ALA A 492 -8.88 -16.48 -45.27
C ALA A 492 -9.67 -16.13 -46.53
N ASP A 493 -10.99 -16.26 -46.47
CA ASP A 493 -11.90 -15.82 -47.54
C ASP A 493 -11.84 -14.29 -47.69
N ASP A 494 -12.22 -13.76 -48.86
CA ASP A 494 -12.06 -12.33 -49.21
C ASP A 494 -12.75 -11.36 -48.23
N GLU A 495 -13.86 -11.78 -47.62
CA GLU A 495 -14.60 -10.98 -46.62
C GLU A 495 -14.18 -11.28 -45.17
N ALA A 496 -13.33 -12.29 -44.95
CA ALA A 496 -12.90 -12.69 -43.63
C ALA A 496 -11.71 -11.84 -43.15
N THR A 497 -11.75 -11.40 -41.89
CA THR A 497 -10.66 -10.64 -41.27
C THR A 497 -9.94 -11.51 -40.24
N PRO A 498 -8.84 -12.19 -40.61
CA PRO A 498 -8.09 -13.00 -39.66
C PRO A 498 -7.39 -12.11 -38.62
N PRO A 499 -7.15 -12.62 -37.39
CA PRO A 499 -6.52 -11.83 -36.32
C PRO A 499 -5.05 -11.48 -36.60
N VAL A 500 -4.40 -12.23 -37.50
CA VAL A 500 -3.06 -11.97 -38.02
C VAL A 500 -3.04 -12.29 -39.52
N PRO A 501 -2.11 -11.72 -40.30
CA PRO A 501 -1.99 -12.04 -41.72
C PRO A 501 -1.79 -13.54 -41.97
N VAL A 502 -2.23 -14.00 -43.15
CA VAL A 502 -2.00 -15.37 -43.63
C VAL A 502 -0.51 -15.73 -43.55
N GLY A 503 -0.19 -16.93 -43.07
CA GLY A 503 1.16 -17.41 -42.82
C GLY A 503 1.76 -17.00 -41.47
N LYS A 504 1.01 -16.31 -40.61
CA LYS A 504 1.44 -15.96 -39.25
C LYS A 504 0.73 -16.79 -38.19
N ARG A 505 1.34 -16.86 -37.01
CA ARG A 505 0.77 -17.52 -35.82
C ARG A 505 0.05 -16.50 -34.95
N ALA A 506 -1.19 -16.80 -34.59
CA ALA A 506 -1.97 -16.06 -33.63
C ALA A 506 -1.96 -16.76 -32.26
N ASP A 507 -1.84 -15.96 -31.20
CA ASP A 507 -2.18 -16.39 -29.84
C ASP A 507 -3.70 -16.33 -29.71
N ILE A 508 -4.35 -17.48 -29.86
CA ILE A 508 -5.82 -17.59 -29.84
C ILE A 508 -6.36 -17.25 -28.45
N THR A 509 -5.61 -17.57 -27.40
CA THR A 509 -5.97 -17.18 -26.03
C THR A 509 -5.91 -15.66 -25.86
N ALA A 510 -4.98 -14.97 -26.51
CA ALA A 510 -4.97 -13.51 -26.50
C ALA A 510 -6.14 -12.92 -27.30
N VAL A 511 -6.44 -13.45 -28.48
CA VAL A 511 -7.55 -12.98 -29.33
C VAL A 511 -8.90 -13.09 -28.61
N GLU A 512 -9.17 -14.23 -27.96
CA GLU A 512 -10.38 -14.40 -27.16
C GLU A 512 -10.41 -13.44 -25.96
N ALA A 513 -9.31 -13.36 -25.21
CA ALA A 513 -9.23 -12.49 -24.05
C ALA A 513 -9.45 -11.01 -24.42
N ASP A 514 -8.87 -10.56 -25.54
CA ASP A 514 -9.01 -9.19 -26.02
C ASP A 514 -10.47 -8.90 -26.44
N GLY A 515 -11.13 -9.84 -27.12
CA GLY A 515 -12.56 -9.75 -27.44
C GLY A 515 -13.45 -9.72 -26.20
N PHE A 516 -13.24 -10.63 -25.26
CA PHE A 516 -13.98 -10.70 -24.00
C PHE A 516 -13.80 -9.45 -23.15
N TRP A 517 -12.56 -9.03 -22.90
CA TRP A 517 -12.28 -7.86 -22.05
C TRP A 517 -12.71 -6.55 -22.72
N GLY A 518 -12.57 -6.44 -24.05
CA GLY A 518 -13.08 -5.30 -24.82
C GLY A 518 -14.58 -5.14 -24.65
N TRP A 519 -15.34 -6.23 -24.83
CA TRP A 519 -16.78 -6.24 -24.60
C TRP A 519 -17.15 -5.99 -23.13
N ALA A 520 -16.53 -6.68 -22.18
CA ALA A 520 -16.89 -6.60 -20.76
C ALA A 520 -16.74 -5.17 -20.24
N VAL A 521 -15.68 -4.47 -20.64
CA VAL A 521 -15.46 -3.05 -20.30
C VAL A 521 -16.53 -2.16 -20.93
N ALA A 522 -16.82 -2.34 -22.23
CA ALA A 522 -17.82 -1.57 -22.94
C ALA A 522 -19.23 -1.75 -22.35
N ALA A 523 -19.64 -2.99 -22.10
CA ALA A 523 -20.92 -3.35 -21.50
C ALA A 523 -21.05 -2.77 -20.09
N THR A 524 -20.00 -2.90 -19.27
CA THR A 524 -19.99 -2.31 -17.92
C THR A 524 -20.20 -0.80 -17.97
N PHE A 525 -19.56 -0.08 -18.89
CA PHE A 525 -19.74 1.37 -19.02
C PHE A 525 -21.14 1.76 -19.51
N LYS A 526 -21.74 0.97 -20.39
CA LYS A 526 -23.11 1.15 -20.86
C LYS A 526 -24.11 1.00 -19.71
N GLU A 527 -24.02 -0.08 -18.95
CA GLU A 527 -24.95 -0.42 -17.86
C GLU A 527 -24.80 0.52 -16.64
N THR A 528 -23.57 0.89 -16.29
CA THR A 528 -23.31 1.72 -15.11
C THR A 528 -23.45 3.22 -15.37
N GLY A 529 -23.60 3.66 -16.63
CA GLY A 529 -23.74 5.07 -16.98
C GLY A 529 -22.53 5.95 -16.62
N CYS A 530 -21.35 5.37 -16.33
CA CYS A 530 -20.15 6.08 -15.86
C CYS A 530 -19.60 7.13 -16.86
N GLY A 531 -20.19 7.26 -18.05
CA GLY A 531 -19.80 8.22 -19.09
C GLY A 531 -20.46 9.60 -19.03
N SER A 532 -21.55 9.84 -18.26
CA SER A 532 -22.30 11.11 -18.38
C SER A 532 -22.16 12.10 -17.20
N LYS A 533 -21.90 11.65 -15.97
CA LYS A 533 -21.83 12.53 -14.78
C LYS A 533 -20.55 12.45 -13.93
N SER A 534 -19.79 11.35 -13.96
CA SER A 534 -18.68 11.14 -13.00
C SER A 534 -17.31 11.68 -13.42
N TYR A 535 -17.17 12.18 -14.65
CA TYR A 535 -15.87 12.69 -15.15
C TYR A 535 -15.50 14.11 -14.68
N SER A 536 -16.22 14.68 -13.71
CA SER A 536 -15.86 15.98 -13.12
C SER A 536 -14.83 15.89 -11.99
N ASN A 537 -14.62 14.72 -11.37
CA ASN A 537 -13.72 14.64 -10.20
C ASN A 537 -12.89 13.35 -9.95
N SER A 538 -12.99 12.28 -10.74
CA SER A 538 -12.19 11.06 -10.49
C SER A 538 -11.22 10.73 -11.64
N ARG A 539 -9.95 11.14 -11.52
CA ARG A 539 -8.84 10.75 -12.42
C ARG A 539 -7.98 9.66 -11.79
N SER A 540 -8.50 8.45 -11.68
CA SER A 540 -7.72 7.30 -11.19
C SER A 540 -8.19 5.96 -11.78
N CYS A 541 -8.15 5.80 -13.10
CA CYS A 541 -8.20 4.45 -13.72
C CYS A 541 -7.09 4.33 -14.77
N PRO A 542 -5.92 3.75 -14.42
CA PRO A 542 -4.79 3.57 -15.33
C PRO A 542 -5.03 2.58 -16.48
N CYS A 543 -6.10 1.77 -16.42
CA CYS A 543 -6.30 0.67 -17.38
C CYS A 543 -6.74 1.13 -18.79
N ILE A 544 -7.17 2.38 -18.98
CA ILE A 544 -7.85 2.80 -20.23
C ILE A 544 -6.88 3.46 -21.23
N ILE A 545 -5.72 3.96 -20.78
CA ILE A 545 -4.79 4.71 -21.68
C ILE A 545 -4.00 3.79 -22.62
N MET A 546 -3.98 2.47 -22.39
CA MET A 546 -3.15 1.55 -23.18
C MET A 546 -3.80 1.07 -24.50
N TRP A 547 -5.12 1.22 -24.66
CA TRP A 547 -5.89 0.58 -25.74
C TRP A 547 -6.28 1.51 -26.91
N LEU A 548 -5.98 2.80 -26.83
CA LEU A 548 -6.27 3.79 -27.89
C LEU A 548 -5.01 4.29 -28.61
N ARG A 549 -4.04 3.40 -28.86
CA ARG A 549 -2.94 3.69 -29.78
C ARG A 549 -3.37 3.20 -31.17
N PRO A 550 -3.51 4.06 -32.19
CA PRO A 550 -3.67 3.57 -33.55
C PRO A 550 -2.40 2.79 -33.94
N PRO A 551 -2.51 1.74 -34.77
CA PRO A 551 -1.31 1.17 -35.40
C PRO A 551 -0.64 2.30 -36.18
N THR A 552 0.60 2.61 -35.82
CA THR A 552 1.47 3.40 -36.71
C THR A 552 1.70 2.60 -37.99
N PRO A 553 1.79 3.27 -39.15
CA PRO A 553 1.92 2.62 -40.46
C PRO A 553 3.11 1.67 -40.55
#